data_AF-A0A7V9HUM6-F1
#
_entry.id   AF-A0A7V9HUM6-F1
#
_cell.length_a   1.000
_cell.length_b   1.000
_cell.length_c   1.000
_cell.angle_alpha   90.00
_cell.angle_beta   90.00
_cell.angle_gamma   90.00
#
_symmetry.space_group_name_H-M   'P 1'
#
loop_
_entity.id
_entity.type
_entity.pdbx_description
1 polymer ?
#
loop_
_entity_poly.entity_id
_entity_poly.type
_entity_poly.pdbx_seq_one_letter_code
_entity_poly.pdbx_strand_id
1 'polypeptide(L)'
;QWMRTLAMPLRGTLSISGNKLLAGGSDGRFHALDKSNGDILWTLPYGGRFHCHPVTVNGRVYAGNDDGNLLAIDEASGKLLWRYRTKGSVHGPVAVANDTVYFGSGDGYLYAVGSVDGRLLWRKRTGAGVEAVALVDNALLAASLDNFVYLFSLNGRRVWKRRLPGRISAQPLTAEDGALFTPLSSPAGVVLGLRDGRQVNSLPTGEEITTSASPIAVGDAVLLTTEHGFLAFAQPKESPKTITSAPLQF
;
A
#
# COMPACT_ATOMS: atom_id res chain seq x y z
N GLN A 1 25.24 -5.66 -10.83
CA GLN A 1 24.60 -4.33 -10.84
C GLN A 1 24.51 -3.88 -12.29
N TRP A 2 23.35 -3.40 -12.72
CA TRP A 2 23.09 -2.99 -14.11
C TRP A 2 22.26 -1.70 -14.12
N MET A 3 22.23 -1.02 -15.27
CA MET A 3 21.38 0.15 -15.51
C MET A 3 20.67 -0.03 -16.86
N ARG A 4 19.38 0.31 -16.90
CA ARG A 4 18.60 0.31 -18.14
C ARG A 4 17.83 1.61 -18.30
N THR A 5 17.99 2.23 -19.47
CA THR A 5 17.19 3.37 -19.89
C THR A 5 15.87 2.89 -20.48
N LEU A 6 14.77 3.47 -20.01
CA LEU A 6 13.43 3.28 -20.58
C LEU A 6 12.99 4.56 -21.30
N ALA A 7 12.05 4.43 -22.24
CA ALA A 7 11.59 5.55 -23.06
C ALA A 7 10.98 6.68 -22.24
N MET A 8 10.28 6.34 -21.16
CA MET A 8 9.71 7.27 -20.19
C MET A 8 9.95 6.76 -18.77
N PRO A 9 9.88 7.62 -17.74
CA PRO A 9 10.07 7.21 -16.36
C PRO A 9 9.03 6.16 -15.94
N LEU A 10 9.50 5.19 -15.15
CA LEU A 10 8.62 4.39 -14.30
C LEU A 10 8.01 5.32 -13.24
N ARG A 11 6.71 5.17 -13.02
CA ARG A 11 5.98 5.91 -11.99
C ARG A 11 5.23 4.89 -11.14
N GLY A 12 5.14 5.13 -9.84
CA GLY A 12 4.65 4.14 -8.88
C GLY A 12 5.75 3.18 -8.42
N THR A 13 5.35 2.00 -7.93
CA THR A 13 6.25 1.06 -7.25
C THR A 13 6.78 -0.01 -8.19
N LEU A 14 8.03 -0.40 -7.98
CA LEU A 14 8.65 -1.59 -8.59
C LEU A 14 8.37 -2.80 -7.69
N SER A 15 7.71 -3.83 -8.21
CA SER A 15 7.48 -5.09 -7.46
C SER A 15 8.40 -6.20 -7.95
N ILE A 16 8.82 -7.09 -7.06
CA ILE A 16 9.63 -8.28 -7.40
C ILE A 16 8.72 -9.52 -7.41
N SER A 17 8.84 -10.36 -8.44
CA SER A 17 8.31 -11.73 -8.44
C SER A 17 9.31 -12.69 -9.06
N GLY A 18 9.87 -13.60 -8.25
CA GLY A 18 10.97 -14.48 -8.66
C GLY A 18 12.15 -13.69 -9.23
N ASN A 19 12.51 -13.98 -10.49
CA ASN A 19 13.56 -13.24 -11.21
C ASN A 19 13.05 -12.01 -11.98
N LYS A 20 11.78 -11.59 -11.80
CA LYS A 20 11.19 -10.45 -12.52
C LYS A 20 11.10 -9.21 -11.63
N LEU A 21 11.43 -8.06 -12.20
CA LEU A 21 11.05 -6.73 -11.74
C LEU A 21 9.87 -6.25 -12.57
N LEU A 22 8.77 -5.88 -11.92
CA LEU A 22 7.52 -5.52 -12.57
C LEU A 22 7.18 -4.06 -12.27
N ALA A 23 6.95 -3.26 -13.30
CA ALA A 23 6.63 -1.85 -13.14
C ALA A 23 5.84 -1.25 -14.32
N GLY A 24 5.07 -0.23 -13.97
CA GLY A 24 4.36 0.63 -14.89
C GLY A 24 5.19 1.83 -15.36
N GLY A 25 5.05 2.17 -16.64
CA GLY A 25 5.68 3.33 -17.28
C GLY A 25 4.69 4.48 -17.52
N SER A 26 5.23 5.70 -17.56
CA SER A 26 4.49 6.91 -18.00
C SER A 26 4.21 6.92 -19.52
N ASP A 27 4.78 5.97 -20.27
CA ASP A 27 4.53 5.74 -21.69
C ASP A 27 3.28 4.87 -21.94
N GLY A 28 2.58 4.48 -20.87
CA GLY A 28 1.40 3.61 -20.95
C GLY A 28 1.71 2.16 -21.27
N ARG A 29 2.91 1.72 -20.91
CA ARG A 29 3.34 0.33 -20.95
C ARG A 29 3.56 -0.22 -19.54
N PHE A 30 3.37 -1.53 -19.39
CA PHE A 30 3.74 -2.27 -18.19
C PHE A 30 4.84 -3.28 -18.56
N HIS A 31 5.91 -3.32 -17.78
CA HIS A 31 7.12 -4.05 -18.11
C HIS A 31 7.41 -5.14 -17.07
N ALA A 32 7.94 -6.27 -17.55
CA ALA A 32 8.76 -7.16 -16.74
C ALA A 32 10.21 -7.10 -17.21
N LEU A 33 11.11 -6.88 -16.25
CA LEU A 33 12.54 -6.92 -16.47
C LEU A 33 13.16 -8.06 -15.70
N ASP A 34 14.21 -8.66 -16.23
CA ASP A 34 15.03 -9.63 -15.52
C ASP A 34 15.82 -8.91 -14.42
N LYS A 35 15.68 -9.37 -13.18
CA LYS A 35 16.30 -8.76 -12.00
C LYS A 35 17.83 -8.84 -12.06
N SER A 36 18.40 -9.85 -12.70
CA SER A 36 19.84 -10.12 -12.71
C SER A 36 20.61 -9.22 -13.68
N ASN A 37 20.01 -8.86 -14.82
CA ASN A 37 20.70 -8.15 -15.90
C ASN A 37 19.94 -6.95 -16.48
N GLY A 38 18.66 -6.77 -16.14
CA GLY A 38 17.83 -5.66 -16.62
C GLY A 38 17.16 -5.90 -17.97
N ASP A 39 17.22 -7.10 -18.53
CA ASP A 39 16.62 -7.41 -19.81
C ASP A 39 15.08 -7.36 -19.76
N ILE A 40 14.42 -6.76 -20.75
CA ILE A 40 12.97 -6.79 -20.83
C ILE A 40 12.57 -8.21 -21.20
N LEU A 41 11.89 -8.89 -20.27
CA LEU A 41 11.34 -10.22 -20.48
C LEU A 41 10.06 -10.15 -21.29
N TRP A 42 9.19 -9.19 -20.97
CA TRP A 42 7.99 -8.88 -21.74
C TRP A 42 7.53 -7.45 -21.48
N THR A 43 6.65 -6.96 -22.35
CA THR A 43 6.02 -5.64 -22.22
C THR A 43 4.58 -5.72 -22.70
N LEU A 44 3.66 -5.20 -21.88
CA LEU A 44 2.25 -5.03 -22.22
C LEU A 44 1.99 -3.56 -22.58
N PRO A 45 1.78 -3.23 -23.86
CA PRO A 45 1.21 -1.94 -24.24
C PRO A 45 -0.30 -1.95 -23.96
N TYR A 46 -0.78 -0.97 -23.20
CA TYR A 46 -2.22 -0.86 -22.90
C TYR A 46 -2.75 0.57 -23.10
N GLY A 47 -1.91 1.59 -22.88
CA GLY A 47 -2.33 2.99 -22.86
C GLY A 47 -2.75 3.45 -21.46
N GLY A 48 -2.78 4.77 -21.26
CA GLY A 48 -2.93 5.39 -19.94
C GLY A 48 -1.68 5.18 -19.07
N ARG A 49 -1.29 6.18 -18.28
CA ARG A 49 -0.07 6.07 -17.47
C ARG A 49 -0.28 5.08 -16.33
N PHE A 50 0.70 4.23 -16.08
CA PHE A 50 0.66 3.31 -14.94
C PHE A 50 1.34 3.97 -13.74
N HIS A 51 0.57 4.69 -12.93
CA HIS A 51 1.02 5.19 -11.63
C HIS A 51 0.49 4.28 -10.53
N CYS A 52 0.96 3.03 -10.49
CA CYS A 52 0.38 2.01 -9.62
C CYS A 52 1.39 1.25 -8.77
N HIS A 53 0.89 0.51 -7.78
CA HIS A 53 1.65 -0.46 -7.01
C HIS A 53 1.27 -1.89 -7.46
N PRO A 54 2.01 -2.49 -8.41
CA PRO A 54 1.66 -3.80 -8.92
C PRO A 54 1.80 -4.89 -7.86
N VAL A 55 0.86 -5.83 -7.88
CA VAL A 55 0.81 -6.96 -6.93
C VAL A 55 0.80 -8.27 -7.71
N THR A 56 1.68 -9.19 -7.32
CA THR A 56 1.76 -10.51 -7.97
C THR A 56 1.27 -11.60 -7.02
N VAL A 57 0.23 -12.32 -7.41
CA VAL A 57 -0.35 -13.42 -6.63
C VAL A 57 -0.83 -14.51 -7.59
N ASN A 58 -0.51 -15.77 -7.29
CA ASN A 58 -0.96 -16.95 -8.05
C ASN A 58 -0.72 -16.85 -9.56
N GLY A 59 0.47 -16.41 -9.97
CA GLY A 59 0.84 -16.28 -11.39
C GLY A 59 0.18 -15.12 -12.14
N ARG A 60 -0.48 -14.20 -11.42
CA ARG A 60 -1.12 -13.02 -11.99
C ARG A 60 -0.53 -11.75 -11.40
N VAL A 61 -0.29 -10.76 -12.25
CA VAL A 61 0.07 -9.39 -11.87
C VAL A 61 -1.16 -8.51 -11.99
N TYR A 62 -1.49 -7.80 -10.93
CA TYR A 62 -2.55 -6.80 -10.92
C TYR A 62 -1.95 -5.40 -10.97
N ALA A 63 -2.39 -4.59 -11.93
CA ALA A 63 -1.86 -3.26 -12.16
C ALA A 63 -2.98 -2.28 -12.51
N GLY A 64 -2.99 -1.13 -11.85
CA GLY A 64 -3.91 -0.03 -12.09
C GLY A 64 -3.35 1.04 -13.02
N ASN A 65 -4.18 1.90 -13.59
CA ASN A 65 -3.71 3.05 -14.36
C ASN A 65 -4.55 4.33 -14.13
N ASP A 66 -4.02 5.46 -14.61
CA ASP A 66 -4.62 6.80 -14.48
C ASP A 66 -6.01 6.88 -15.15
N ASP A 67 -6.25 6.06 -16.18
CA ASP A 67 -7.52 6.01 -16.93
C ASP A 67 -8.61 5.18 -16.23
N GLY A 68 -8.32 4.68 -15.02
CA GLY A 68 -9.26 3.97 -14.18
C GLY A 68 -9.43 2.50 -14.51
N ASN A 69 -8.43 1.87 -15.11
CA ASN A 69 -8.43 0.43 -15.36
C ASN A 69 -7.66 -0.30 -14.25
N LEU A 70 -8.21 -1.42 -13.80
CA LEU A 70 -7.46 -2.49 -13.15
C LEU A 70 -7.27 -3.63 -14.15
N LEU A 71 -6.02 -4.04 -14.36
CA LEU A 71 -5.65 -5.13 -15.25
C LEU A 71 -5.23 -6.34 -14.44
N ALA A 72 -5.59 -7.53 -14.91
CA ALA A 72 -4.91 -8.77 -14.52
C ALA A 72 -4.09 -9.26 -15.70
N ILE A 73 -2.81 -9.52 -15.44
CA ILE A 73 -1.80 -9.84 -16.44
C ILE A 73 -1.21 -11.19 -16.06
N ASP A 74 -1.04 -12.07 -17.03
CA ASP A 74 -0.30 -13.32 -16.83
C ASP A 74 1.17 -13.01 -16.53
N GLU A 75 1.67 -13.44 -15.38
CA GLU A 75 3.01 -13.10 -14.91
C GLU A 75 4.12 -13.67 -15.82
N ALA A 76 3.88 -14.85 -16.37
CA ALA A 76 4.86 -15.54 -17.20
C ALA A 76 5.02 -14.88 -18.58
N SER A 77 3.91 -14.58 -19.24
CA SER A 77 3.88 -14.14 -20.65
C SER A 77 3.61 -12.64 -20.84
N GLY A 78 3.15 -11.92 -19.81
CA GLY A 78 2.73 -10.52 -19.93
C GLY A 78 1.41 -10.31 -20.65
N LYS A 79 0.65 -11.39 -20.95
CA LYS A 79 -0.64 -11.30 -21.63
C LYS A 79 -1.71 -10.75 -20.71
N LEU A 80 -2.54 -9.84 -21.22
CA LEU A 80 -3.74 -9.38 -20.53
C LEU A 80 -4.73 -10.54 -20.39
N LEU A 81 -5.10 -10.87 -19.15
CA LEU A 81 -6.11 -11.90 -18.83
C LEU A 81 -7.51 -11.30 -18.78
N TRP A 82 -7.66 -10.19 -18.06
CA TRP A 82 -8.90 -9.42 -18.00
C TRP A 82 -8.64 -7.98 -17.57
N ARG A 83 -9.66 -7.13 -17.75
CA ARG A 83 -9.68 -5.75 -17.27
C ARG A 83 -10.98 -5.41 -16.58
N TYR A 84 -10.92 -4.55 -15.57
CA TYR A 84 -12.07 -3.90 -14.97
C TYR A 84 -11.93 -2.38 -15.07
N ARG A 85 -12.99 -1.67 -15.49
CA ARG A 85 -12.98 -0.22 -15.68
C ARG A 85 -13.83 0.48 -14.62
N THR A 86 -13.22 1.44 -13.93
CA THR A 86 -13.86 2.35 -12.97
C THR A 86 -14.04 3.74 -13.59
N LYS A 87 -14.56 4.71 -12.81
CA LYS A 87 -14.79 6.09 -13.29
C LYS A 87 -13.69 7.07 -12.85
N GLY A 88 -12.63 6.59 -12.22
CA GLY A 88 -11.51 7.39 -11.73
C GLY A 88 -10.27 6.51 -11.66
N SER A 89 -9.10 7.09 -11.47
CA SER A 89 -7.84 6.37 -11.55
C SER A 89 -7.74 5.20 -10.55
N VAL A 90 -6.88 4.23 -10.85
CA VAL A 90 -6.53 3.13 -9.96
C VAL A 90 -5.02 3.18 -9.72
N HIS A 91 -4.60 3.76 -8.60
CA HIS A 91 -3.18 3.91 -8.25
C HIS A 91 -2.75 2.95 -7.15
N GLY A 92 -3.61 2.79 -6.13
CA GLY A 92 -3.26 2.10 -4.91
C GLY A 92 -2.88 0.64 -5.08
N PRO A 93 -2.19 0.06 -4.08
CA PRO A 93 -1.99 -1.38 -4.01
C PRO A 93 -3.35 -2.07 -3.96
N VAL A 94 -3.42 -3.26 -4.57
CA VAL A 94 -4.58 -4.13 -4.51
C VAL A 94 -4.38 -5.20 -3.44
N ALA A 95 -5.47 -5.60 -2.78
CA ALA A 95 -5.49 -6.75 -1.89
C ALA A 95 -6.11 -7.96 -2.61
N VAL A 96 -5.57 -9.16 -2.40
CA VAL A 96 -6.11 -10.40 -3.00
C VAL A 96 -6.36 -11.42 -1.90
N ALA A 97 -7.60 -11.89 -1.77
CA ALA A 97 -7.97 -12.93 -0.81
C ALA A 97 -9.22 -13.68 -1.30
N ASN A 98 -9.26 -15.00 -1.09
CA ASN A 98 -10.41 -15.86 -1.42
C ASN A 98 -10.93 -15.63 -2.85
N ASP A 99 -10.04 -15.75 -3.84
CA ASP A 99 -10.34 -15.53 -5.26
C ASP A 99 -10.99 -14.18 -5.59
N THR A 100 -10.73 -13.18 -4.76
CA THR A 100 -11.27 -11.83 -4.92
C THR A 100 -10.13 -10.82 -4.86
N VAL A 101 -10.18 -9.84 -5.76
CA VAL A 101 -9.28 -8.70 -5.81
C VAL A 101 -10.04 -7.47 -5.30
N TYR A 102 -9.46 -6.80 -4.32
CA TYR A 102 -10.00 -5.62 -3.68
C TYR A 102 -9.11 -4.42 -3.97
N PHE A 103 -9.71 -3.32 -4.40
CA PHE A 103 -8.93 -2.15 -4.82
C PHE A 103 -9.73 -0.86 -4.68
N GLY A 104 -8.99 0.22 -4.47
CA GLY A 104 -9.52 1.57 -4.43
C GLY A 104 -9.51 2.24 -5.80
N SER A 105 -10.40 3.19 -6.01
CA SER A 105 -10.38 4.09 -7.17
C SER A 105 -10.55 5.54 -6.74
N GLY A 106 -10.00 6.45 -7.55
CA GLY A 106 -10.23 7.89 -7.47
C GLY A 106 -11.70 8.29 -7.63
N ASP A 107 -12.58 7.39 -8.10
CA ASP A 107 -14.03 7.63 -8.16
C ASP A 107 -14.76 7.54 -6.80
N GLY A 108 -14.00 7.26 -5.73
CA GLY A 108 -14.52 7.20 -4.36
C GLY A 108 -15.23 5.90 -4.02
N TYR A 109 -14.80 4.79 -4.62
CA TYR A 109 -15.27 3.46 -4.29
C TYR A 109 -14.11 2.51 -3.95
N LEU A 110 -14.38 1.65 -2.97
CA LEU A 110 -13.70 0.37 -2.77
C LEU A 110 -14.45 -0.69 -3.58
N TYR A 111 -13.73 -1.41 -4.43
CA TYR A 111 -14.26 -2.46 -5.29
C TYR A 111 -13.80 -3.83 -4.82
N ALA A 112 -14.61 -4.85 -5.11
CA ALA A 112 -14.26 -6.25 -5.04
C ALA A 112 -14.66 -6.93 -6.37
N VAL A 113 -13.69 -7.55 -7.03
CA VAL A 113 -13.88 -8.26 -8.30
C VAL A 113 -13.31 -9.67 -8.23
N GLY A 114 -13.87 -10.61 -8.98
CA GLY A 114 -13.32 -11.97 -9.07
C GLY A 114 -11.90 -11.98 -9.63
N SER A 115 -11.00 -12.73 -9.02
CA SER A 115 -9.59 -12.85 -9.44
C SER A 115 -9.46 -13.52 -10.82
N VAL A 116 -10.39 -14.41 -11.16
CA VAL A 116 -10.35 -15.22 -12.38
C VAL A 116 -10.80 -14.42 -13.60
N ASP A 117 -11.91 -13.69 -13.50
CA ASP A 117 -12.62 -13.09 -14.63
C ASP A 117 -12.87 -11.56 -14.49
N GLY A 118 -12.47 -10.96 -13.37
CA GLY A 118 -12.64 -9.53 -13.12
C GLY A 118 -14.09 -9.10 -12.91
N ARG A 119 -15.04 -10.02 -12.70
CA ARG A 119 -16.45 -9.66 -12.50
C ARG A 119 -16.66 -8.96 -11.17
N LEU A 120 -17.46 -7.89 -11.18
CA LEU A 120 -17.85 -7.17 -9.97
C LEU A 120 -18.63 -8.07 -9.01
N LEU A 121 -18.12 -8.22 -7.80
CA LEU A 121 -18.83 -8.86 -6.69
C LEU A 121 -19.59 -7.83 -5.86
N TRP A 122 -18.90 -6.75 -5.48
CA TRP A 122 -19.49 -5.62 -4.77
C TRP A 122 -18.64 -4.36 -4.91
N ARG A 123 -19.24 -3.21 -4.60
CA ARG A 123 -18.51 -1.95 -4.35
C ARG A 123 -19.10 -1.19 -3.18
N LYS A 124 -18.27 -0.42 -2.48
CA LYS A 124 -18.68 0.44 -1.35
C LYS A 124 -18.18 1.86 -1.55
N ARG A 125 -19.08 2.82 -1.38
CA ARG A 125 -18.78 4.24 -1.54
C ARG A 125 -18.06 4.78 -0.31
N THR A 126 -16.96 5.49 -0.53
CA THR A 126 -16.29 6.36 0.44
C THR A 126 -16.63 7.83 0.15
N GLY A 127 -16.11 8.77 0.94
CA GLY A 127 -16.35 10.20 0.72
C GLY A 127 -15.57 10.78 -0.45
N ALA A 128 -14.41 10.18 -0.78
CA ALA A 128 -13.49 10.59 -1.84
C ALA A 128 -12.65 9.39 -2.30
N GLY A 129 -11.70 9.60 -3.22
CA GLY A 129 -10.80 8.57 -3.74
C GLY A 129 -10.19 7.67 -2.67
N VAL A 130 -10.02 6.39 -2.99
CA VAL A 130 -9.40 5.38 -2.11
C VAL A 130 -7.98 5.12 -2.61
N GLU A 131 -6.98 5.57 -1.86
CA GLU A 131 -5.57 5.57 -2.28
C GLU A 131 -4.85 4.27 -1.94
N ALA A 132 -5.28 3.56 -0.89
CA ALA A 132 -4.68 2.30 -0.51
C ALA A 132 -5.70 1.33 0.08
N VAL A 133 -5.52 0.05 -0.26
CA VAL A 133 -6.25 -1.07 0.32
C VAL A 133 -5.23 -2.08 0.82
N ALA A 134 -5.27 -2.40 2.11
CA ALA A 134 -4.44 -3.44 2.72
C ALA A 134 -5.32 -4.57 3.26
N LEU A 135 -4.91 -5.81 3.01
CA LEU A 135 -5.50 -6.97 3.67
C LEU A 135 -4.88 -7.09 5.05
N VAL A 136 -5.72 -7.09 6.09
CA VAL A 136 -5.32 -7.32 7.48
C VAL A 136 -6.21 -8.42 8.05
N ASP A 137 -5.60 -9.56 8.39
CA ASP A 137 -6.29 -10.81 8.72
C ASP A 137 -7.36 -11.16 7.66
N ASN A 138 -8.64 -11.05 8.02
CA ASN A 138 -9.82 -11.30 7.18
C ASN A 138 -10.63 -10.01 6.94
N ALA A 139 -9.95 -8.87 6.91
CA ALA A 139 -10.54 -7.56 6.69
C ALA A 139 -9.70 -6.71 5.75
N LEU A 140 -10.32 -5.65 5.24
CA LEU A 140 -9.76 -4.71 4.28
C LEU A 140 -9.68 -3.35 4.96
N LEU A 141 -8.45 -2.88 5.14
CA LEU A 141 -8.17 -1.54 5.59
C LEU A 141 -8.10 -0.63 4.34
N ALA A 142 -9.01 0.33 4.24
CA ALA A 142 -9.08 1.26 3.12
C ALA A 142 -8.80 2.69 3.59
N ALA A 143 -7.76 3.29 3.02
CA ALA A 143 -7.38 4.68 3.25
C ALA A 143 -7.97 5.58 2.14
N SER A 144 -8.76 6.58 2.54
CA SER A 144 -9.43 7.47 1.59
C SER A 144 -9.00 8.92 1.78
N LEU A 145 -9.01 9.67 0.67
CA LEU A 145 -8.75 11.11 0.63
C LEU A 145 -9.81 11.96 1.34
N ASP A 146 -10.86 11.35 1.89
CA ASP A 146 -11.91 12.02 2.67
C ASP A 146 -11.52 12.23 4.15
N ASN A 147 -10.25 11.99 4.49
CA ASN A 147 -9.68 12.00 5.84
C ASN A 147 -10.22 10.87 6.73
N PHE A 148 -10.81 9.83 6.14
CA PHE A 148 -11.21 8.64 6.88
C PHE A 148 -10.45 7.39 6.46
N VAL A 149 -10.23 6.54 7.45
CA VAL A 149 -9.86 5.15 7.27
C VAL A 149 -11.06 4.29 7.60
N TYR A 150 -11.23 3.24 6.81
CA TYR A 150 -12.31 2.30 6.92
C TYR A 150 -11.73 0.89 7.12
N LEU A 151 -12.38 0.11 7.96
CA LEU A 151 -12.20 -1.34 7.97
C LEU A 151 -13.48 -1.99 7.44
N PHE A 152 -13.34 -2.80 6.39
CA PHE A 152 -14.41 -3.59 5.81
C PHE A 152 -14.11 -5.07 6.00
N SER A 153 -15.11 -5.91 6.23
CA SER A 153 -14.93 -7.35 6.02
C SER A 153 -14.85 -7.66 4.53
N LEU A 154 -14.35 -8.85 4.17
CA LEU A 154 -14.20 -9.30 2.78
C LEU A 154 -15.52 -9.32 1.97
N ASN A 155 -16.67 -9.42 2.64
CA ASN A 155 -17.99 -9.30 1.99
C ASN A 155 -18.49 -7.85 1.84
N GLY A 156 -17.67 -6.85 2.17
CA GLY A 156 -17.97 -5.44 2.03
C GLY A 156 -18.76 -4.81 3.18
N ARG A 157 -19.02 -5.51 4.29
CA ARG A 157 -19.63 -4.88 5.48
C ARG A 157 -18.59 -3.99 6.16
N ARG A 158 -18.92 -2.70 6.37
CA ARG A 158 -18.07 -1.79 7.13
C ARG A 158 -18.08 -2.19 8.61
N VAL A 159 -16.92 -2.56 9.14
CA VAL A 159 -16.70 -2.86 10.56
C VAL A 159 -16.60 -1.57 11.35
N TRP A 160 -15.71 -0.66 10.94
CA TRP A 160 -15.60 0.66 11.54
C TRP A 160 -15.12 1.72 10.52
N LYS A 161 -15.25 2.99 10.93
CA LYS A 161 -14.79 4.18 10.20
C LYS A 161 -14.17 5.16 11.20
N ARG A 162 -13.00 5.71 10.90
CA ARG A 162 -12.27 6.61 11.79
C ARG A 162 -11.74 7.81 11.03
N ARG A 163 -11.99 9.00 11.57
CA ARG A 163 -11.46 10.24 11.03
C ARG A 163 -10.02 10.39 11.51
N LEU A 164 -9.13 10.68 10.59
CA LEU A 164 -7.76 11.10 10.89
C LEU A 164 -7.65 12.62 10.76
N PRO A 165 -6.65 13.25 11.41
CA PRO A 165 -6.51 14.71 11.42
C PRO A 165 -6.24 15.29 10.02
N GLY A 166 -5.74 14.47 9.09
CA GLY A 166 -5.43 14.89 7.72
C GLY A 166 -5.68 13.80 6.68
N ARG A 167 -5.34 14.13 5.42
CA ARG A 167 -5.49 13.23 4.28
C ARG A 167 -4.49 12.09 4.37
N ILE A 168 -4.91 10.91 3.93
CA ILE A 168 -4.04 9.73 3.85
C ILE A 168 -3.75 9.46 2.37
N SER A 169 -2.53 9.76 1.96
CA SER A 169 -2.02 9.44 0.62
C SER A 169 -1.04 8.25 0.65
N ALA A 170 -0.36 8.06 1.77
CA ALA A 170 0.57 6.97 1.98
C ALA A 170 -0.13 5.63 2.26
N GLN A 171 0.50 4.53 1.85
CA GLN A 171 0.04 3.19 2.24
C GLN A 171 0.31 2.99 3.74
N PRO A 172 -0.67 2.51 4.53
CA PRO A 172 -0.44 2.28 5.95
C PRO A 172 0.52 1.11 6.18
N LEU A 173 1.31 1.20 7.25
CA LEU A 173 2.10 0.07 7.75
C LEU A 173 1.21 -0.75 8.69
N THR A 174 0.96 -2.00 8.33
CA THR A 174 0.07 -2.91 9.08
C THR A 174 0.87 -3.88 9.93
N ALA A 175 0.38 -4.13 11.15
CA ALA A 175 0.84 -5.16 12.07
C ALA A 175 -0.37 -6.03 12.52
N GLU A 176 -0.13 -7.04 13.35
CA GLU A 176 -1.16 -7.98 13.81
C GLU A 176 -2.33 -7.29 14.53
N ASP A 177 -2.04 -6.31 15.40
CA ASP A 177 -3.03 -5.66 16.26
C ASP A 177 -3.32 -4.20 15.90
N GLY A 178 -2.56 -3.62 14.97
CA GLY A 178 -2.64 -2.20 14.65
C GLY A 178 -2.18 -1.84 13.24
N ALA A 179 -2.49 -0.61 12.85
CA ALA A 179 -2.00 -0.01 11.61
C ALA A 179 -1.54 1.42 11.88
N LEU A 180 -0.36 1.75 11.37
CA LEU A 180 0.24 3.08 11.41
C LEU A 180 -0.11 3.83 10.11
N PHE A 181 -0.62 5.04 10.30
CA PHE A 181 -0.93 6.00 9.25
C PHE A 181 -0.06 7.25 9.43
N THR A 182 0.24 7.91 8.31
CA THR A 182 0.96 9.18 8.27
C THR A 182 0.07 10.25 7.62
N PRO A 183 -0.88 10.84 8.38
CA PRO A 183 -1.78 11.84 7.81
C PRO A 183 -1.02 13.12 7.48
N LEU A 184 -1.28 13.68 6.30
CA LEU A 184 -0.71 14.96 5.89
C LEU A 184 -1.12 16.08 6.85
N SER A 185 -0.20 17.01 7.12
CA SER A 185 -0.37 18.12 8.08
C SER A 185 -0.64 17.66 9.52
N SER A 186 -0.28 16.41 9.86
CA SER A 186 -0.28 15.91 11.24
C SER A 186 1.13 16.01 11.83
N PRO A 187 1.30 16.43 13.10
CA PRO A 187 2.60 16.45 13.78
C PRO A 187 3.04 15.06 14.29
N ALA A 188 2.30 14.02 13.94
CA ALA A 188 2.56 12.65 14.35
C ALA A 188 1.94 11.63 13.38
N GLY A 189 2.61 10.48 13.26
CA GLY A 189 1.97 9.25 12.78
C GLY A 189 0.93 8.77 13.79
N VAL A 190 -0.18 8.22 13.30
CA VAL A 190 -1.31 7.77 14.11
C VAL A 190 -1.40 6.24 14.02
N VAL A 191 -1.40 5.55 15.16
CA VAL A 191 -1.58 4.09 15.21
C VAL A 191 -2.99 3.79 15.68
N LEU A 192 -3.76 3.13 14.83
CA LEU A 192 -5.10 2.66 15.16
C LEU A 192 -5.07 1.15 15.44
N GLY A 193 -5.73 0.72 16.51
CA GLY A 193 -5.96 -0.71 16.77
C GLY A 193 -6.98 -1.29 15.81
N LEU A 194 -6.73 -2.48 15.26
CA LEU A 194 -7.60 -3.06 14.22
C LEU A 194 -8.97 -3.51 14.75
N ARG A 195 -9.05 -3.90 16.03
CA ARG A 195 -10.28 -4.43 16.64
C ARG A 195 -11.43 -3.42 16.66
N ASP A 196 -11.14 -2.17 17.02
CA ASP A 196 -12.15 -1.14 17.25
C ASP A 196 -11.82 0.21 16.59
N GLY A 197 -10.68 0.31 15.89
CA GLY A 197 -10.23 1.54 15.24
C GLY A 197 -9.89 2.66 16.23
N ARG A 198 -9.74 2.39 17.52
CA ARG A 198 -9.29 3.42 18.47
C ARG A 198 -7.81 3.69 18.26
N GLN A 199 -7.40 4.93 18.46
CA GLN A 199 -5.98 5.26 18.50
C GLN A 199 -5.36 4.59 19.73
N VAL A 200 -4.35 3.76 19.50
CA VAL A 200 -3.63 3.03 20.56
C VAL A 200 -2.23 3.59 20.78
N ASN A 201 -1.68 4.29 19.79
CA ASN A 201 -0.37 4.92 19.89
C ASN A 201 -0.24 6.09 18.88
N SER A 202 0.81 6.88 19.02
CA SER A 202 1.22 7.92 18.07
C SER A 202 2.74 7.99 18.00
N LEU A 203 3.28 8.33 16.83
CA LEU A 203 4.71 8.52 16.60
C LEU A 203 4.95 10.01 16.32
N PRO A 204 5.33 10.81 17.34
CA PRO A 204 5.56 12.24 17.17
C PRO A 204 6.71 12.49 16.21
N THR A 205 6.49 13.29 15.18
CA THR A 205 7.52 13.65 14.20
C THR A 205 8.25 14.94 14.56
N GLY A 206 7.69 15.76 15.46
CA GLY A 206 8.24 17.07 15.83
C GLY A 206 8.05 18.16 14.76
N GLU A 207 7.43 17.79 13.64
CA GLU A 207 7.11 18.64 12.49
C GLU A 207 5.86 18.08 11.78
N GLU A 208 5.23 18.87 10.92
CA GLU A 208 4.11 18.38 10.12
C GLU A 208 4.56 17.35 9.07
N ILE A 209 3.82 16.26 8.95
CA ILE A 209 4.02 15.30 7.86
C ILE A 209 3.53 15.93 6.56
N THR A 210 4.45 16.28 5.66
CA THR A 210 4.15 16.87 4.34
C THR A 210 4.38 15.92 3.18
N THR A 211 4.97 14.75 3.45
CA THR A 211 5.32 13.73 2.45
C THR A 211 4.25 12.65 2.32
N SER A 212 4.08 12.13 1.10
CA SER A 212 3.23 10.98 0.79
C SER A 212 3.97 9.64 0.85
N ALA A 213 5.20 9.62 1.39
CA ALA A 213 5.98 8.40 1.54
C ALA A 213 5.32 7.45 2.56
N SER A 214 5.24 6.18 2.21
CA SER A 214 4.73 5.15 3.11
C SER A 214 5.70 4.91 4.27
N PRO A 215 5.21 4.77 5.52
CA PRO A 215 6.02 4.26 6.62
C PRO A 215 6.56 2.86 6.30
N ILE A 216 7.79 2.56 6.71
CA ILE A 216 8.41 1.25 6.51
C ILE A 216 8.92 0.68 7.83
N ALA A 217 8.76 -0.64 8.01
CA ALA A 217 9.41 -1.36 9.09
C ALA A 217 10.77 -1.90 8.61
N VAL A 218 11.81 -1.72 9.42
CA VAL A 218 13.16 -2.27 9.20
C VAL A 218 13.64 -2.85 10.52
N GLY A 219 13.61 -4.18 10.63
CA GLY A 219 13.89 -4.87 11.90
C GLY A 219 12.85 -4.51 12.97
N ASP A 220 13.32 -4.02 14.12
CA ASP A 220 12.53 -3.54 15.25
C ASP A 220 12.20 -2.03 15.17
N ALA A 221 12.61 -1.36 14.10
CA ALA A 221 12.41 0.05 13.88
C ALA A 221 11.33 0.33 12.82
N VAL A 222 10.61 1.43 13.01
CA VAL A 222 9.74 2.05 12.01
C VAL A 222 10.44 3.31 11.52
N LEU A 223 10.56 3.47 10.20
CA LEU A 223 11.09 4.66 9.57
C LEU A 223 9.95 5.51 9.01
N LEU A 224 9.94 6.79 9.37
CA LEU A 224 9.07 7.81 8.81
C LEU A 224 9.92 8.82 8.04
N THR A 225 9.59 9.05 6.77
CA THR A 225 10.17 10.16 6.02
C THR A 225 9.54 11.47 6.48
N THR A 226 10.34 12.53 6.59
CA THR A 226 9.90 13.88 6.86
C THR A 226 10.49 14.86 5.84
N GLU A 227 10.13 16.14 5.92
CA GLU A 227 10.71 17.15 5.04
C GLU A 227 12.23 17.30 5.25
N HIS A 228 12.68 17.08 6.48
CA HIS A 228 14.09 17.24 6.88
C HIS A 228 14.89 15.93 6.89
N GLY A 229 14.32 14.81 6.44
CA GLY A 229 15.03 13.52 6.36
C GLY A 229 14.17 12.32 6.74
N PHE A 230 14.65 11.51 7.68
CA PHE A 230 13.90 10.38 8.22
C PHE A 230 14.05 10.28 9.73
N LEU A 231 12.97 9.86 10.39
CA LEU A 231 12.93 9.52 11.81
C LEU A 231 12.84 8.01 11.96
N ALA A 232 13.56 7.47 12.94
CA ALA A 232 13.50 6.06 13.30
C ALA A 232 12.89 5.91 14.69
N PHE A 233 11.84 5.09 14.80
CA PHE A 233 11.16 4.75 16.04
C PHE A 233 11.39 3.28 16.32
N ALA A 234 12.10 2.96 17.40
CA ALA A 234 12.27 1.59 17.88
C ALA A 234 11.77 1.51 19.32
N GLN A 235 11.44 0.30 19.79
CA GLN A 235 11.20 0.13 21.22
C GLN A 235 12.47 0.51 22.00
N PRO A 236 12.34 1.22 23.14
CA PRO A 236 13.48 1.43 24.03
C PRO A 236 14.06 0.07 24.39
N LYS A 237 15.36 -0.13 24.16
CA LYS A 237 16.05 -1.30 24.73
C LYS A 237 15.91 -1.20 26.24
N GLU A 238 15.41 -2.25 26.89
CA GLU A 238 15.41 -2.31 28.35
C GLU A 238 16.83 -2.03 28.84
N SER A 239 16.99 -0.98 29.66
CA SER A 239 18.25 -0.73 30.34
C SER A 239 18.65 -1.99 31.11
N PRO A 240 19.90 -2.48 31.04
CA PRO A 240 20.31 -3.58 31.89
C PRO A 240 20.01 -3.20 33.34
N LYS A 241 19.18 -4.02 34.02
CA LYS A 241 18.82 -3.82 35.42
C LYS A 241 20.11 -3.61 36.19
N THR A 242 20.32 -2.39 36.70
CA THR A 242 21.41 -2.11 37.61
C THR A 242 21.14 -2.96 38.84
N ILE A 243 21.90 -4.04 39.01
CA ILE A 243 21.91 -4.78 40.26
C ILE A 243 22.56 -3.83 41.26
N THR A 244 21.75 -3.06 41.98
CA THR A 244 22.20 -2.38 43.18
C THR A 244 22.55 -3.45 44.20
N SER A 245 23.84 -3.79 44.30
CA SER A 245 24.36 -4.48 45.46
C SER A 245 24.12 -3.57 46.68
N ALA A 246 23.23 -4.01 47.57
CA ALA A 246 23.09 -3.39 48.88
C ALA A 246 24.46 -3.45 49.60
N PRO A 247 24.90 -2.39 50.29
CA PRO A 247 26.14 -2.46 51.05
C PRO A 247 25.97 -3.47 52.20
N LEU A 248 26.90 -4.43 52.29
CA LEU A 248 27.09 -5.24 53.48
C LEU A 248 27.42 -4.30 54.64
N GLN A 249 26.52 -4.21 55.62
CA GLN A 249 26.85 -3.64 56.92
C GLN A 249 27.75 -4.64 57.66
N PHE A 250 28.95 -4.19 58.03
CA PHE A 250 29.79 -4.80 59.06
C PHE A 250 29.71 -3.92 60.31
#